data_AF-A0A069NZM2-F1
#
_entry.id   AF-A0A069NZM2-F1
#
_cell.length_a   1.000
_cell.length_b   1.000
_cell.length_c   1.000
_cell.angle_alpha   90.00
_cell.angle_beta   90.00
_cell.angle_gamma   90.00
#
_symmetry.space_group_name_H-M   'P 1'
#
loop_
_entity.id
_entity.type
_entity.pdbx_description
1 polymer ?
#
loop_
_entity_poly.entity_id
_entity_poly.type
_entity_poly.pdbx_seq_one_letter_code
_entity_poly.pdbx_strand_id
1 'polypeptide(L)'
;MQTGHHIAGWRHPDAQADAGSNFRHYVELARLAEAAKFDTIFFADSSGIRSTHLPSLARTARSDFFDPVTLLAALAAVTERSWLRVAV
;
A
#
# COMPACT_ATOMS: atom_id res chain seq x y z
N MET A 1 9.47 -2.71 3.16
CA MET A 1 8.26 -1.90 2.84
C MET A 1 7.10 -2.25 3.73
N GLN A 2 6.14 -1.34 3.93
CA GLN A 2 4.99 -1.61 4.80
C GLN A 2 4.11 -2.71 4.19
N THR A 3 4.02 -3.87 4.84
CA THR A 3 3.25 -5.05 4.39
C THR A 3 1.99 -5.28 5.24
N GLY A 4 1.45 -4.20 5.81
CA GLY A 4 0.29 -4.23 6.70
C GLY A 4 0.35 -3.15 7.79
N HIS A 5 -0.50 -3.25 8.80
CA HIS A 5 -0.55 -2.27 9.89
C HIS A 5 0.59 -2.44 10.91
N HIS A 6 1.01 -3.69 11.14
CA HIS A 6 2.04 -4.03 12.13
C HIS A 6 3.40 -3.41 11.76
N ILE A 7 4.02 -2.67 12.69
CA ILE A 7 5.23 -1.88 12.43
C ILE A 7 6.42 -2.71 11.93
N ALA A 8 6.51 -3.97 12.36
CA ALA A 8 7.57 -4.90 11.96
C ALA A 8 7.09 -6.01 11.02
N GLY A 9 5.86 -5.92 10.47
CA GLY A 9 5.30 -6.96 9.59
C GLY A 9 6.16 -7.26 8.37
N TRP A 10 6.93 -6.28 7.92
CA TRP A 10 7.88 -6.39 6.80
C TRP A 10 9.02 -7.38 7.03
N ARG A 11 9.27 -7.80 8.28
CA ARG A 11 10.31 -8.77 8.64
C ARG A 11 9.82 -10.22 8.55
N HIS A 12 8.52 -10.43 8.34
CA HIS A 12 7.97 -11.78 8.24
C HIS A 12 8.49 -12.45 6.95
N PRO A 13 8.89 -13.73 6.97
CA PRO A 13 9.41 -14.42 5.80
C PRO A 13 8.47 -14.40 4.59
N ASP A 14 7.15 -14.45 4.84
CA ASP A 14 6.11 -14.45 3.80
C ASP A 14 5.64 -13.04 3.41
N ALA A 15 6.24 -11.99 3.98
CA ALA A 15 5.87 -10.62 3.62
C ALA A 15 6.41 -10.27 2.23
N GLN A 16 5.64 -9.51 1.45
CA GLN A 16 6.12 -9.02 0.16
C GLN A 16 7.22 -7.95 0.38
N ALA A 17 8.46 -8.28 0.04
CA ALA A 17 9.63 -7.46 0.40
C ALA A 17 9.59 -6.05 -0.23
N ASP A 18 9.06 -5.96 -1.44
CA ASP A 18 8.98 -4.77 -2.30
C ASP A 18 7.58 -4.13 -2.34
N ALA A 19 6.72 -4.43 -1.35
CA ALA A 19 5.29 -4.08 -1.38
C ALA A 19 4.95 -2.58 -1.60
N GLY A 20 5.84 -1.65 -1.26
CA GLY A 20 5.63 -0.21 -1.44
C GLY A 20 6.08 0.36 -2.78
N SER A 21 6.85 -0.37 -3.59
CA SER A 21 7.29 0.03 -4.95
C SER A 21 6.89 -0.97 -6.03
N ASN A 22 6.26 -2.09 -5.66
CA ASN A 22 5.77 -3.09 -6.57
C ASN A 22 4.32 -2.81 -6.97
N PHE A 23 4.12 -2.14 -8.11
CA PHE A 23 2.76 -1.86 -8.61
C PHE A 23 1.94 -3.12 -8.88
N ARG A 24 2.57 -4.22 -9.32
CA ARG A 24 1.84 -5.49 -9.60
C ARG A 24 1.22 -6.06 -8.33
N HIS A 25 1.92 -5.95 -7.20
CA HIS A 25 1.38 -6.34 -5.91
C HIS A 25 0.10 -5.58 -5.55
N TYR A 26 0.04 -4.26 -5.80
CA TYR A 26 -1.18 -3.48 -5.59
C TYR A 26 -2.33 -3.90 -6.51
N VAL A 27 -2.05 -4.23 -7.77
CA VAL A 27 -3.06 -4.75 -8.71
C VAL A 27 -3.65 -6.07 -8.22
N GLU A 28 -2.80 -6.98 -7.73
CA GLU A 28 -3.24 -8.26 -7.18
C GLU A 28 -4.11 -8.07 -5.93
N LEU A 29 -3.71 -7.19 -5.01
CA LEU A 29 -4.50 -6.85 -3.83
C LEU A 29 -5.85 -6.23 -4.20
N ALA A 30 -5.87 -5.32 -5.18
CA ALA A 30 -7.10 -4.70 -5.65
C ALA A 30 -8.06 -5.74 -6.26
N ARG A 31 -7.56 -6.63 -7.12
CA ARG A 31 -8.34 -7.72 -7.71
C ARG A 31 -8.85 -8.72 -6.67
N LEU A 32 -8.04 -8.99 -5.64
CA LEU A 32 -8.46 -9.84 -4.53
C LEU A 32 -9.61 -9.20 -3.74
N ALA A 33 -9.52 -7.91 -3.45
CA ALA A 33 -10.59 -7.15 -2.82
C ALA A 33 -11.86 -7.11 -3.69
N GLU A 34 -11.71 -6.98 -5.02
CA GLU A 34 -12.81 -7.10 -5.98
C GLU A 34 -13.46 -8.50 -5.98
N ALA A 35 -12.65 -9.56 -5.91
CA ALA A 35 -13.19 -10.92 -5.84
C ALA A 35 -13.94 -11.16 -4.52
N ALA A 36 -13.48 -10.54 -3.44
CA ALA A 36 -14.04 -10.64 -2.11
C ALA A 36 -15.21 -9.66 -1.83
N LYS A 37 -15.64 -8.85 -2.82
CA LYS A 37 -16.79 -7.93 -2.73
C LYS A 37 -16.60 -6.75 -1.77
N PHE A 38 -15.37 -6.25 -1.60
CA PHE A 38 -15.12 -5.06 -0.78
C PHE A 38 -15.54 -3.76 -1.48
N ASP A 39 -16.47 -2.97 -0.93
CA ASP A 39 -16.91 -1.74 -1.58
C ASP A 39 -15.80 -0.68 -1.75
N THR A 40 -14.75 -0.72 -0.92
CA THR A 40 -13.70 0.32 -0.95
C THR A 40 -12.33 -0.21 -0.53
N ILE A 41 -11.28 0.27 -1.18
CA ILE A 41 -9.89 0.21 -0.69
C ILE A 41 -9.47 1.61 -0.25
N PHE A 42 -8.84 1.68 0.92
CA PHE A 42 -8.38 2.91 1.54
C PHE A 42 -6.85 2.94 1.61
N PHE A 43 -6.22 4.00 1.10
CA PHE A 43 -4.78 4.21 1.12
C PHE A 43 -4.41 5.41 1.99
N ALA A 44 -3.95 5.13 3.21
CA ALA A 44 -3.50 6.19 4.12
C ALA A 44 -2.25 6.90 3.58
N ASP A 45 -2.26 8.23 3.63
CA ASP A 45 -1.11 9.05 3.25
C ASP A 45 -0.49 9.81 4.43
N SER A 46 0.79 10.18 4.28
CA SER A 46 1.38 11.27 5.04
C SER A 46 2.49 11.95 4.26
N SER A 47 2.38 13.27 4.07
CA SER A 47 3.42 14.09 3.45
C SER A 47 4.55 14.38 4.44
N GLY A 48 5.37 13.39 4.76
CA GLY A 48 6.60 13.59 5.52
C GLY A 48 7.08 12.41 6.35
N ILE A 49 8.37 12.45 6.71
CA ILE A 49 9.00 11.50 7.61
C ILE A 49 8.72 11.93 9.05
N ARG A 50 8.10 11.04 9.86
CA ARG A 50 7.65 11.35 11.23
C ARG A 50 8.76 11.35 12.30
N SER A 51 10.03 11.22 11.93
CA SER A 51 11.16 11.19 12.85
C SER A 51 12.43 11.72 12.19
N THR A 52 13.33 12.30 12.98
CA THR A 52 14.67 12.72 12.56
C THR A 52 15.77 11.79 13.09
N HIS A 53 15.42 10.78 13.90
CA HIS A 53 16.39 9.87 14.50
C HIS A 53 16.72 8.69 13.56
N LEU A 54 17.89 8.75 12.91
CA LEU A 54 18.32 7.78 11.88
C LEU A 54 18.21 6.30 12.29
N PRO A 55 18.62 5.86 13.50
CA PRO A 55 18.47 4.46 13.92
C PRO A 55 17.00 3.98 14.00
N SER A 56 16.05 4.89 14.21
CA SER A 56 14.62 4.58 14.17
C SER A 56 14.14 4.48 12.72
N LEU A 57 14.58 5.42 11.87
CA LEU A 57 14.24 5.46 10.45
C LEU A 57 14.68 4.20 9.70
N ALA A 58 15.86 3.66 10.03
CA ALA A 58 16.35 2.41 9.44
C ALA A 58 15.52 1.16 9.81
N ARG A 59 14.59 1.27 10.78
CA ARG A 59 13.77 0.16 11.29
C ARG A 59 12.27 0.35 11.04
N THR A 60 11.88 1.40 10.35
CA THR A 60 10.49 1.62 9.91
C THR A 60 10.36 1.37 8.42
N ALA A 61 9.21 0.87 8.01
CA ALA A 61 8.87 0.65 6.62
C ALA A 61 7.79 1.62 6.11
N ARG A 62 7.48 2.67 6.89
CA ARG A 62 6.38 3.63 6.65
C ARG A 62 6.81 4.91 5.93
N SER A 63 7.97 4.90 5.28
CA SER A 63 8.51 6.10 4.61
C SER A 63 8.69 5.91 3.12
N ASP A 64 8.33 4.74 2.60
CA ASP A 64 8.56 4.37 1.21
C ASP A 64 7.34 3.60 0.67
N PHE A 65 6.47 4.33 -0.03
CA PHE A 65 5.27 3.86 -0.70
C PHE A 65 4.87 4.86 -1.80
N PHE A 66 4.08 4.41 -2.78
CA PHE A 66 3.57 5.28 -3.84
C PHE A 66 2.70 6.41 -3.29
N ASP A 67 2.77 7.58 -3.94
CA ASP A 67 1.76 8.62 -3.79
C ASP A 67 0.36 8.03 -4.04
N PRO A 68 -0.57 8.11 -3.07
CA PRO A 68 -1.87 7.48 -3.20
C PRO A 68 -2.64 7.98 -4.41
N VAL A 69 -2.65 9.29 -4.71
CA VAL A 69 -3.42 9.83 -5.84
C VAL A 69 -2.95 9.24 -7.17
N THR A 70 -1.64 9.12 -7.37
CA THR A 70 -1.04 8.52 -8.57
C THR A 70 -1.32 7.01 -8.63
N LEU A 71 -1.20 6.31 -7.49
CA LEU A 71 -1.52 4.89 -7.39
C LEU A 71 -3.00 4.62 -7.70
N LEU A 72 -3.90 5.48 -7.21
CA LEU A 72 -5.34 5.42 -7.47
C LEU A 72 -5.63 5.53 -8.96
N ALA A 73 -5.05 6.52 -9.63
CA ALA A 73 -5.23 6.70 -11.07
C ALA A 73 -4.74 5.49 -11.87
N ALA A 74 -3.61 4.91 -11.47
CA ALA A 74 -3.05 3.71 -12.12
C ALA A 74 -3.90 2.46 -11.88
N LEU A 75 -4.43 2.26 -10.67
CA LEU A 75 -5.30 1.14 -10.33
C LEU A 75 -6.65 1.23 -11.04
N ALA A 76 -7.24 2.43 -11.11
CA ALA A 76 -8.51 2.66 -11.80
C ALA A 76 -8.46 2.26 -13.29
N ALA A 77 -7.29 2.31 -13.93
CA ALA A 77 -7.11 1.90 -15.32
C ALA A 77 -7.06 0.36 -15.53
N VAL A 78 -6.90 -0.43 -14.46
CA VAL A 78 -6.70 -1.90 -14.54
C VAL A 78 -7.69 -2.72 -13.71
N THR A 79 -8.61 -2.05 -13.00
CA THR A 79 -9.76 -2.65 -12.31
C THR A 79 -11.02 -2.45 -13.14
N GLU A 80 -11.91 -3.43 -13.16
CA GLU A 80 -13.06 -3.46 -14.07
C GLU A 80 -14.41 -3.21 -13.38
N ARG A 81 -14.48 -3.29 -12.04
CA ARG A 81 -15.77 -3.27 -11.33
C ARG A 81 -16.18 -1.87 -10.89
N SER A 82 -17.39 -1.48 -11.30
CA SER A 82 -18.02 -0.18 -10.99
C SER A 82 -18.32 0.08 -9.51
N TRP A 83 -18.24 -0.95 -8.66
CA TRP A 83 -18.54 -0.82 -7.23
C TRP A 83 -17.29 -0.68 -6.35
N LEU A 84 -16.09 -1.05 -6.83
CA LEU A 84 -14.89 -0.87 -6.05
C LEU A 84 -14.49 0.60 -6.10
N ARG A 85 -14.70 1.29 -4.98
CA ARG A 85 -14.24 2.67 -4.79
C ARG A 85 -12.83 2.65 -4.23
N VAL A 86 -12.06 3.66 -4.56
CA VAL A 86 -10.70 3.77 -4.04
C VAL A 86 -10.56 5.16 -3.41
N ALA A 87 -10.13 5.18 -2.15
CA ALA A 87 -10.12 6.37 -1.29
C ALA A 87 -8.72 6.59 -0.69
N VAL A 88 -8.42 7.85 -0.39
CA VAL A 88 -7.22 8.31 0.33
C VAL A 88 -7.57 8.63 1.77
#